data_AF-A0AAV1IFC1-F1
#
_entry.id   AF-A0AAV1IFC1-F1
#
_cell.length_a   1.000
_cell.length_b   1.000
_cell.length_c   1.000
_cell.angle_alpha   90.00
_cell.angle_beta   90.00
_cell.angle_gamma   90.00
#
_symmetry.space_group_name_H-M   'P 1'
#
loop_
_entity.id
_entity.type
_entity.pdbx_description
1 polymer ?
#
loop_
_entity_poly.entity_id
_entity_poly.type
_entity_poly.pdbx_seq_one_letter_code
_entity_poly.pdbx_strand_id
1 'polypeptide(L)'
;MMGSRRTKLLACLFCSWIALAVGQVSPAAGPASATAPAPAPANQSFTTETRPLDPFSRVAVCVPFTVLVQPTTGYQLTIDAEAGIHDAITTLIDGNTLILEASALSTKQQIKVTVGLPASNLSAITARGTAPVIVSPGFSSAKLSVTAQGTGSLGVLGVNYTNLDLVNSGTGTTVVSGLVQNATVRASGTGAVYVAGLTGNAAVTLSGTGSIYINSSTASAAISGSSTGTGKVFYSAGSCQVQSSTPEWIFGPKCQQGPITIPDTSATWTCGLEVTGRYACSGGSGTAQNTDSAGCTQETVTFPTAGSVSSYSLVDRPVGDALGLGSNANQGSPGGGRGSTGQGSGIGGSGSGNGNFNGDGNGGGNSRNGNGGSSMGQGNGQNSGNNNLAPSGR
;
A
#
# COMPACT_ATOMS: atom_id res chain seq x y z
N MET A 1 -37.03 -49.17 -14.36
CA MET A 1 -37.84 -50.41 -14.54
C MET A 1 -37.09 -51.53 -13.81
N MET A 2 -37.46 -51.91 -12.58
CA MET A 2 -38.58 -52.77 -12.18
C MET A 2 -38.22 -54.26 -12.24
N GLY A 3 -38.33 -54.95 -11.10
CA GLY A 3 -38.39 -56.41 -10.98
C GLY A 3 -37.06 -57.08 -10.59
N SER A 4 -36.77 -57.52 -9.37
CA SER A 4 -37.52 -58.31 -8.36
C SER A 4 -37.67 -59.80 -8.71
N ARG A 5 -37.51 -60.63 -7.66
CA ARG A 5 -38.00 -62.02 -7.43
C ARG A 5 -37.01 -63.13 -7.78
N ARG A 6 -36.80 -64.19 -6.99
CA ARG A 6 -37.34 -64.78 -5.73
C ARG A 6 -36.23 -65.76 -5.27
N THR A 7 -36.17 -66.35 -4.06
CA THR A 7 -37.00 -67.52 -3.67
C THR A 7 -36.47 -68.16 -2.37
N LYS A 8 -37.37 -68.34 -1.37
CA LYS A 8 -37.53 -69.44 -0.37
C LYS A 8 -36.51 -69.63 0.77
N LEU A 9 -36.95 -69.49 2.03
CA LEU A 9 -37.54 -70.49 2.98
C LEU A 9 -36.44 -71.46 3.51
N LEU A 10 -36.25 -71.74 4.81
CA LEU A 10 -37.23 -72.22 5.79
C LEU A 10 -36.60 -72.35 7.21
N ALA A 11 -37.44 -72.23 8.25
CA ALA A 11 -37.45 -72.89 9.59
C ALA A 11 -36.27 -72.68 10.57
N CYS A 12 -36.45 -71.95 11.69
CA CYS A 12 -37.08 -72.34 12.97
C CYS A 12 -36.41 -73.53 13.69
N LEU A 13 -35.78 -73.28 14.85
CA LEU A 13 -36.04 -74.02 16.10
C LEU A 13 -35.36 -73.37 17.31
N PHE A 14 -36.17 -73.18 18.35
CA PHE A 14 -35.82 -72.74 19.70
C PHE A 14 -34.89 -73.74 20.41
N CYS A 15 -33.93 -73.22 21.18
CA CYS A 15 -33.53 -73.89 22.42
C CYS A 15 -33.11 -72.85 23.47
N SER A 16 -33.88 -72.81 24.54
CA SER A 16 -33.70 -71.96 25.72
C SER A 16 -32.86 -72.74 26.72
N TRP A 17 -31.65 -72.28 27.05
CA TRP A 17 -30.86 -72.83 28.15
C TRP A 17 -30.37 -71.73 29.09
N ILE A 18 -30.75 -71.93 30.34
CA ILE A 18 -30.50 -71.14 31.54
C ILE A 18 -28.99 -71.18 31.85
N ALA A 19 -28.35 -70.01 31.89
CA ALA A 19 -26.95 -69.89 32.30
C ALA A 19 -26.86 -69.42 33.76
N LEU A 20 -26.34 -70.32 34.60
CA LEU A 20 -25.92 -70.09 35.98
C LEU A 20 -24.87 -68.98 36.05
N ALA A 21 -25.09 -68.03 36.96
CA ALA A 21 -24.12 -67.01 37.32
C ALA A 21 -22.98 -67.66 38.14
N VAL A 22 -21.76 -67.59 37.61
CA VAL A 22 -20.53 -67.87 38.36
C VAL A 22 -19.73 -66.57 38.39
N GLY A 23 -19.55 -66.01 39.58
CA GLY A 23 -18.75 -64.81 39.79
C GLY A 23 -17.29 -65.09 39.45
N GLN A 24 -16.76 -64.38 38.46
CA GLN A 24 -15.33 -64.38 38.15
C GLN A 24 -14.69 -63.10 38.67
N VAL A 25 -13.67 -63.32 39.49
CA VAL A 25 -12.81 -62.32 40.12
C VAL A 25 -11.91 -61.72 39.05
N SER A 26 -11.94 -60.40 38.89
CA SER A 26 -11.09 -59.66 37.96
C SER A 26 -9.61 -59.75 38.38
N PRO A 27 -8.68 -60.14 37.50
CA PRO A 27 -7.27 -59.83 37.70
C PRO A 27 -6.98 -58.37 37.33
N ALA A 28 -6.18 -57.73 38.19
CA ALA A 28 -5.81 -56.32 38.11
C ALA A 28 -5.12 -55.95 36.78
N ALA A 29 -5.52 -54.81 36.22
CA ALA A 29 -4.87 -54.18 35.08
C ALA A 29 -3.42 -53.82 35.43
N GLY A 30 -2.45 -54.37 34.70
CA GLY A 30 -1.06 -53.90 34.73
C GLY A 30 -0.93 -52.51 34.09
N PRO A 31 0.12 -51.75 34.43
CA PRO A 31 0.32 -50.42 33.88
C PRO A 31 0.55 -50.52 32.36
N ALA A 32 -0.34 -49.89 31.59
CA ALA A 32 -0.18 -49.71 30.17
C ALA A 32 1.11 -48.91 29.89
N SER A 33 2.05 -49.50 29.15
CA SER A 33 3.17 -48.76 28.60
C SER A 33 2.64 -47.74 27.61
N ALA A 34 2.62 -46.47 28.02
CA ALA A 34 2.31 -45.36 27.14
C ALA A 34 3.38 -45.30 26.04
N THR A 35 3.01 -45.66 24.81
CA THR A 35 3.77 -45.30 23.62
C THR A 35 3.92 -43.79 23.60
N ALA A 36 5.18 -43.33 23.61
CA ALA A 36 5.52 -41.92 23.48
C ALA A 36 4.80 -41.32 22.25
N PRO A 37 4.29 -40.09 22.32
CA PRO A 37 3.73 -39.41 21.16
C PRO A 37 4.76 -39.42 20.03
N ALA A 38 4.30 -39.69 18.80
CA ALA A 38 5.12 -39.50 17.61
C ALA A 38 5.79 -38.10 17.67
N PRO A 39 7.07 -37.97 17.29
CA PRO A 39 7.74 -36.67 17.28
C PRO A 39 6.88 -35.69 16.50
N ALA A 40 6.62 -34.53 17.09
CA ALA A 40 5.93 -33.43 16.44
C ALA A 40 6.57 -33.20 15.05
N PRO A 41 5.78 -32.93 13.98
CA PRO A 41 6.34 -32.58 12.69
C PRO A 41 7.35 -31.44 12.90
N ALA A 42 8.54 -31.59 12.30
CA ALA A 42 9.66 -30.69 12.46
C ALA A 42 9.21 -29.23 12.44
N ASN A 43 9.63 -28.44 13.43
CA ASN A 43 9.46 -26.99 13.46
C ASN A 43 9.96 -26.44 12.13
N GLN A 44 9.03 -26.10 11.23
CA GLN A 44 9.34 -25.43 9.98
C GLN A 44 9.98 -24.10 10.39
N SER A 45 11.28 -23.98 10.10
CA SER A 45 12.11 -22.92 10.66
C SER A 45 11.78 -21.62 9.93
N PHE A 46 10.86 -20.87 10.52
CA PHE A 46 10.56 -19.51 10.14
C PHE A 46 11.78 -18.65 10.48
N THR A 47 12.35 -17.98 9.48
CA THR A 47 13.55 -17.16 9.66
C THR A 47 13.36 -15.82 9.00
N THR A 48 13.88 -14.80 9.66
CA THR A 48 13.95 -13.46 9.10
C THR A 48 15.28 -13.29 8.37
N GLU A 49 15.24 -13.03 7.07
CA GLU A 49 16.38 -12.62 6.27
C GLU A 49 16.32 -11.12 6.02
N THR A 50 17.44 -10.42 6.22
CA THR A 50 17.57 -9.01 5.84
C THR A 50 18.67 -8.87 4.79
N ARG A 51 18.29 -8.39 3.61
CA ARG A 51 19.17 -8.13 2.48
C ARG A 51 19.46 -6.63 2.40
N PRO A 52 20.71 -6.18 2.57
CA PRO A 52 21.06 -4.81 2.20
C PRO A 52 20.91 -4.65 0.69
N LEU A 53 20.44 -3.49 0.25
CA LEU A 53 20.23 -3.19 -1.15
C LEU A 53 21.03 -1.94 -1.54
N ASP A 54 21.41 -1.85 -2.82
CA ASP A 54 21.92 -0.61 -3.37
C ASP A 54 20.82 0.48 -3.34
N PRO A 55 21.17 1.78 -3.37
CA PRO A 55 20.18 2.85 -3.36
C PRO A 55 19.18 2.79 -4.51
N PHE A 56 17.89 2.95 -4.20
CA PHE A 56 16.81 3.04 -5.18
C PHE A 56 15.79 4.12 -4.76
N SER A 57 15.02 4.63 -5.72
CA SER A 57 13.97 5.63 -5.46
C SER A 57 12.60 5.21 -5.99
N ARG A 58 12.54 4.07 -6.68
CA ARG A 58 11.35 3.52 -7.32
C ARG A 58 11.21 2.05 -6.91
N VAL A 59 9.98 1.61 -6.68
CA VAL A 59 9.69 0.23 -6.29
C VAL A 59 8.67 -0.35 -7.28
N ALA A 60 8.98 -1.49 -7.88
CA ALA A 60 8.09 -2.25 -8.74
C ALA A 60 7.81 -3.62 -8.10
N VAL A 61 6.55 -3.83 -7.73
CA VAL A 61 6.08 -5.03 -7.02
C VAL A 61 5.27 -5.88 -8.00
N CYS A 62 5.84 -7.01 -8.40
CA CYS A 62 5.25 -7.93 -9.37
C CYS A 62 4.95 -9.31 -8.76
N VAL A 63 5.08 -9.44 -7.44
CA VAL A 63 4.88 -10.66 -6.68
C VAL A 63 3.40 -10.93 -6.34
N PRO A 64 3.01 -12.20 -6.12
CA PRO A 64 1.64 -12.58 -5.78
C PRO A 64 1.36 -12.64 -4.27
N PHE A 65 2.16 -11.98 -3.43
CA PHE A 65 1.98 -11.90 -1.98
C PHE A 65 2.05 -10.45 -1.48
N THR A 66 1.55 -10.21 -0.27
CA THR A 66 1.44 -8.88 0.33
C THR A 66 2.83 -8.28 0.57
N VAL A 67 3.02 -7.02 0.17
CA VAL A 67 4.28 -6.28 0.37
C VAL A 67 4.01 -4.98 1.11
N LEU A 68 4.84 -4.71 2.14
CA LEU A 68 4.91 -3.42 2.83
C LEU A 68 6.12 -2.63 2.33
N VAL A 69 5.92 -1.37 1.98
CA VAL A 69 6.99 -0.40 1.71
C VAL A 69 6.96 0.63 2.83
N GLN A 70 8.07 0.81 3.55
CA GLN A 70 8.11 1.70 4.71
C GLN A 70 9.42 2.51 4.81
N PRO A 71 9.40 3.69 5.47
CA PRO A 71 10.62 4.46 5.69
C PRO A 71 11.63 3.74 6.60
N THR A 72 12.89 3.75 6.22
CA THR A 72 14.03 3.26 7.03
C THR A 72 15.24 4.20 6.89
N THR A 73 16.29 3.97 7.66
CA THR A 73 17.54 4.77 7.55
C THR A 73 18.41 4.35 6.37
N GLY A 74 18.32 3.09 5.94
CA GLY A 74 19.03 2.54 4.79
C GLY A 74 18.09 1.94 3.74
N TYR A 75 18.68 1.22 2.79
CA TYR A 75 17.99 0.48 1.74
C TYR A 75 18.08 -1.01 2.04
N GLN A 76 16.93 -1.66 2.20
CA GLN A 76 16.90 -3.06 2.64
C GLN A 76 15.62 -3.76 2.22
N LEU A 77 15.72 -5.08 2.04
CA LEU A 77 14.57 -5.98 2.00
C LEU A 77 14.61 -6.87 3.23
N THR A 78 13.50 -6.94 3.97
CA THR A 78 13.31 -7.91 5.05
C THR A 78 12.25 -8.93 4.64
N ILE A 79 12.61 -10.21 4.68
CA ILE A 79 11.76 -11.35 4.36
C ILE A 79 11.59 -12.17 5.63
N ASP A 80 10.35 -12.35 6.08
CA ASP A 80 9.98 -13.19 7.21
C ASP A 80 9.08 -14.32 6.69
N ALA A 81 9.70 -15.48 6.48
CA ALA A 81 9.10 -16.63 5.83
C ALA A 81 9.89 -17.91 6.15
N GLU A 82 9.41 -19.06 5.70
CA GLU A 82 10.20 -20.30 5.70
C GLU A 82 11.43 -20.15 4.79
N ALA A 83 12.55 -20.76 5.17
CA ALA A 83 13.82 -20.61 4.45
C ALA A 83 13.72 -20.91 2.93
N GLY A 84 12.90 -21.88 2.52
CA GLY A 84 12.69 -22.20 1.10
C GLY A 84 11.99 -21.11 0.28
N ILE A 85 11.35 -20.14 0.95
CA ILE A 85 10.68 -19.01 0.29
C ILE A 85 11.65 -17.86 0.02
N HIS A 86 12.75 -17.78 0.78
CA HIS A 86 13.75 -16.71 0.64
C HIS A 86 14.34 -16.70 -0.77
N ASP A 87 14.79 -17.86 -1.26
CA ASP A 87 15.40 -17.99 -2.59
C ASP A 87 14.40 -17.80 -3.74
N ALA A 88 13.10 -18.02 -3.48
CA ALA A 88 12.07 -17.81 -4.49
C ALA A 88 11.77 -16.32 -4.74
N ILE A 89 12.16 -15.43 -3.82
CA ILE A 89 11.97 -13.98 -3.93
C ILE A 89 13.21 -13.37 -4.56
N THR A 90 13.06 -12.86 -5.77
CA THR A 90 14.14 -12.20 -6.51
C THR A 90 14.03 -10.69 -6.38
N THR A 91 15.15 -10.06 -6.04
CA THR A 91 15.32 -8.59 -6.04
C THR A 91 16.34 -8.18 -7.07
N LEU A 92 15.96 -7.28 -7.98
CA LEU A 92 16.85 -6.68 -8.97
C LEU A 92 16.77 -5.16 -8.86
N ILE A 93 17.91 -4.49 -8.92
CA ILE A 93 17.94 -3.03 -9.09
C ILE A 93 18.33 -2.74 -10.54
N ASP A 94 17.40 -2.14 -11.27
CA ASP A 94 17.61 -1.65 -12.63
C ASP A 94 17.50 -0.12 -12.65
N GLY A 95 18.63 0.55 -12.86
CA GLY A 95 18.77 1.99 -12.64
C GLY A 95 18.43 2.37 -11.19
N ASN A 96 17.34 3.12 -11.01
CA ASN A 96 16.86 3.55 -9.69
C ASN A 96 15.62 2.77 -9.22
N THR A 97 15.30 1.64 -9.89
CA THR A 97 14.10 0.86 -9.62
C THR A 97 14.46 -0.47 -8.98
N LEU A 98 14.01 -0.66 -7.75
CA LEU A 98 13.96 -1.98 -7.13
C LEU A 98 12.77 -2.75 -7.73
N ILE A 99 13.05 -3.90 -8.30
CA ILE A 99 12.11 -4.81 -8.92
C ILE A 99 11.99 -6.07 -8.03
N LEU A 100 10.79 -6.33 -7.51
CA LEU A 100 10.45 -7.55 -6.76
C LEU A 100 9.70 -8.52 -7.66
N GLU A 101 10.28 -9.71 -7.81
CA GLU A 101 9.75 -10.83 -8.57
C GLU A 101 9.74 -12.09 -7.73
N ALA A 102 8.97 -13.09 -8.17
CA ALA A 102 8.94 -14.39 -7.52
C ALA A 102 9.01 -15.52 -8.56
N SER A 103 9.76 -16.57 -8.23
CA SER A 103 9.67 -17.86 -8.93
C SER A 103 8.61 -18.76 -8.28
N ALA A 104 8.53 -20.00 -8.74
CA ALA A 104 7.68 -21.00 -8.14
C ALA A 104 8.02 -21.16 -6.66
N LEU A 105 6.99 -21.21 -5.82
CA LEU A 105 7.08 -21.40 -4.38
C LEU A 105 5.81 -22.08 -3.89
N SER A 106 5.90 -22.78 -2.76
CA SER A 106 4.75 -23.36 -2.11
C SER A 106 4.96 -23.32 -0.61
N THR A 107 4.04 -22.70 0.11
CA THR A 107 4.03 -22.63 1.57
C THR A 107 2.61 -22.69 2.08
N LYS A 108 2.43 -23.23 3.29
CA LYS A 108 1.19 -23.10 4.06
C LYS A 108 1.28 -22.03 5.15
N GLN A 109 2.47 -21.43 5.30
CA GLN A 109 2.80 -20.45 6.31
C GLN A 109 2.67 -19.03 5.77
N GLN A 110 3.00 -18.07 6.63
CA GLN A 110 2.93 -16.66 6.32
C GLN A 110 4.16 -16.21 5.52
N ILE A 111 3.96 -15.23 4.64
CA ILE A 111 5.02 -14.53 3.93
C ILE A 111 4.90 -13.04 4.30
N LYS A 112 5.88 -12.50 5.02
CA LYS A 112 6.00 -11.05 5.23
C LYS A 112 7.20 -10.52 4.45
N VAL A 113 6.95 -9.56 3.57
CA VAL A 113 8.00 -8.90 2.81
C VAL A 113 7.90 -7.40 3.02
N THR A 114 8.98 -6.82 3.52
CA THR A 114 9.08 -5.39 3.81
C THR A 114 10.25 -4.77 3.05
N VAL A 115 9.95 -3.77 2.23
CA VAL A 115 10.92 -2.94 1.52
C VAL A 115 11.17 -1.66 2.32
N GLY A 116 12.41 -1.41 2.69
CA GLY A 116 12.86 -0.21 3.40
C GLY A 116 13.67 0.72 2.50
N LEU A 117 13.37 2.02 2.56
CA LEU A 117 14.15 3.10 1.96
C LEU A 117 14.00 4.42 2.74
N PRO A 118 14.90 5.41 2.58
CA PRO A 118 14.77 6.70 3.23
C PRO A 118 13.46 7.43 2.92
N ALA A 119 12.89 8.09 3.93
CA ALA A 119 11.62 8.81 3.88
C ALA A 119 11.52 9.82 2.73
N SER A 120 12.65 10.45 2.36
CA SER A 120 12.73 11.47 1.31
C SER A 120 12.88 10.92 -0.11
N ASN A 121 13.05 9.60 -0.26
CA ASN A 121 13.57 9.02 -1.50
C ASN A 121 12.54 8.24 -2.32
N LEU A 122 11.36 7.95 -1.76
CA LEU A 122 10.30 7.31 -2.54
C LEU A 122 9.72 8.29 -3.58
N SER A 123 9.96 7.97 -4.85
CA SER A 123 9.53 8.77 -6.01
C SER A 123 8.57 8.03 -6.93
N ALA A 124 8.54 6.69 -6.88
CA ALA A 124 7.55 5.90 -7.59
C ALA A 124 7.23 4.55 -6.93
N ILE A 125 5.97 4.13 -7.04
CA ILE A 125 5.50 2.79 -6.70
C ILE A 125 4.70 2.22 -7.89
N THR A 126 5.06 1.02 -8.32
CA THR A 126 4.35 0.27 -9.36
C THR A 126 3.88 -1.06 -8.79
N ALA A 127 2.59 -1.33 -8.82
CA ALA A 127 1.99 -2.59 -8.38
C ALA A 127 1.36 -3.32 -9.58
N ARG A 128 1.94 -4.47 -9.95
CA ARG A 128 1.45 -5.35 -11.03
C ARG A 128 0.89 -6.68 -10.51
N GLY A 129 1.19 -7.02 -9.26
CA GLY A 129 0.78 -8.27 -8.63
C GLY A 129 -0.72 -8.40 -8.37
N THR A 130 -1.10 -9.57 -7.89
CA THR A 130 -2.48 -9.91 -7.50
C THR A 130 -2.77 -9.65 -6.03
N ALA A 131 -1.73 -9.51 -5.21
CA ALA A 131 -1.83 -9.30 -3.77
C ALA A 131 -1.75 -7.80 -3.39
N PRO A 132 -2.19 -7.44 -2.18
CA PRO A 132 -2.12 -6.07 -1.68
C PRO A 132 -0.69 -5.52 -1.60
N VAL A 133 -0.52 -4.25 -1.92
CA VAL A 133 0.71 -3.49 -1.66
C VAL A 133 0.38 -2.31 -0.78
N ILE A 134 1.08 -2.16 0.33
CA ILE A 134 0.90 -1.06 1.28
C ILE A 134 2.17 -0.24 1.34
N VAL A 135 2.07 1.06 1.09
CA VAL A 135 3.10 2.06 1.38
C VAL A 135 2.69 2.75 2.67
N SER A 136 3.48 2.57 3.72
CA SER A 136 3.18 3.12 5.05
C SER A 136 3.31 4.66 5.08
N PRO A 137 2.72 5.31 6.09
CA PRO A 137 2.99 6.72 6.40
C PRO A 137 4.47 7.02 6.62
N GLY A 138 4.82 8.29 6.46
CA GLY A 138 6.14 8.84 6.78
C GLY A 138 7.03 9.15 5.57
N PHE A 139 6.58 8.85 4.36
CA PHE A 139 7.27 9.33 3.15
C PHE A 139 6.92 10.80 2.85
N SER A 140 7.93 11.58 2.46
CA SER A 140 7.77 12.96 2.03
C SER A 140 8.67 13.22 0.82
N SER A 141 8.07 13.59 -0.31
CA SER A 141 8.87 14.01 -1.47
C SER A 141 8.12 15.07 -2.27
N ALA A 142 8.77 15.71 -3.22
CA ALA A 142 8.10 16.70 -4.06
C ALA A 142 7.14 16.05 -5.07
N LYS A 143 7.41 14.81 -5.48
CA LYS A 143 6.69 14.12 -6.55
C LYS A 143 6.59 12.62 -6.28
N LEU A 144 5.39 12.07 -6.37
CA LEU A 144 5.16 10.63 -6.34
C LEU A 144 4.45 10.19 -7.62
N SER A 145 5.00 9.15 -8.26
CA SER A 145 4.35 8.40 -9.33
C SER A 145 3.77 7.09 -8.78
N VAL A 146 2.46 6.89 -8.91
CA VAL A 146 1.75 5.67 -8.51
C VAL A 146 1.24 4.98 -9.76
N THR A 147 1.53 3.70 -9.94
CA THR A 147 1.06 2.92 -11.10
C THR A 147 0.49 1.60 -10.63
N ALA A 148 -0.83 1.45 -10.72
CA ALA A 148 -1.55 0.22 -10.39
C ALA A 148 -2.02 -0.46 -11.69
N GLN A 149 -1.53 -1.67 -11.95
CA GLN A 149 -1.83 -2.43 -13.16
C GLN A 149 -2.33 -3.85 -12.87
N GLY A 150 -2.22 -4.30 -11.62
CA GLY A 150 -2.67 -5.62 -11.17
C GLY A 150 -4.13 -5.66 -10.70
N THR A 151 -4.48 -6.78 -10.07
CA THR A 151 -5.79 -7.00 -9.44
C THR A 151 -5.77 -6.72 -7.94
N GLY A 152 -4.58 -6.68 -7.33
CA GLY A 152 -4.39 -6.37 -5.91
C GLY A 152 -4.70 -4.92 -5.58
N SER A 153 -5.04 -4.66 -4.32
CA SER A 153 -5.19 -3.29 -3.83
C SER A 153 -3.84 -2.61 -3.64
N LEU A 154 -3.79 -1.30 -3.85
CA LEU A 154 -2.61 -0.47 -3.58
C LEU A 154 -3.01 0.64 -2.61
N GLY A 155 -2.51 0.58 -1.39
CA GLY A 155 -2.69 1.63 -0.38
C GLY A 155 -1.42 2.44 -0.21
N VAL A 156 -1.48 3.75 -0.42
CA VAL A 156 -0.39 4.70 -0.16
C VAL A 156 -0.86 5.67 0.90
N LEU A 157 -0.32 5.55 2.11
CA LEU A 157 -0.93 6.13 3.30
C LEU A 157 -0.09 7.25 3.91
N GLY A 158 -0.74 8.27 4.46
CA GLY A 158 -0.11 9.31 5.27
C GLY A 158 1.03 10.04 4.57
N VAL A 159 0.85 10.37 3.29
CA VAL A 159 1.90 10.97 2.47
C VAL A 159 1.81 12.48 2.35
N ASN A 160 2.93 13.17 2.10
CA ASN A 160 2.95 14.61 1.81
C ASN A 160 3.66 14.85 0.48
N TYR A 161 2.89 15.13 -0.58
CA TYR A 161 3.42 15.36 -1.92
C TYR A 161 2.83 16.63 -2.55
N THR A 162 3.72 17.42 -3.17
CA THR A 162 3.30 18.55 -4.00
C THR A 162 2.62 18.08 -5.28
N ASN A 163 3.13 17.02 -5.91
CA ASN A 163 2.59 16.48 -7.16
C ASN A 163 2.44 14.96 -7.09
N LEU A 164 1.22 14.48 -7.32
CA LEU A 164 0.89 13.08 -7.49
C LEU A 164 0.61 12.80 -8.97
N ASP A 165 1.26 11.81 -9.56
CA ASP A 165 0.89 11.22 -10.85
C ASP A 165 0.41 9.80 -10.62
N LEU A 166 -0.88 9.54 -10.79
CA LEU A 166 -1.52 8.25 -10.51
C LEU A 166 -2.08 7.67 -11.80
N VAL A 167 -1.61 6.48 -12.15
CA VAL A 167 -2.13 5.68 -13.26
C VAL A 167 -2.75 4.41 -12.71
N ASN A 168 -4.04 4.19 -12.95
CA ASN A 168 -4.72 2.93 -12.68
C ASN A 168 -5.24 2.33 -13.99
N SER A 169 -4.63 1.24 -14.42
CA SER A 169 -5.11 0.41 -15.52
C SER A 169 -5.54 -0.99 -15.07
N GLY A 170 -5.50 -1.25 -13.76
CA GLY A 170 -5.85 -2.54 -13.17
C GLY A 170 -7.33 -2.65 -12.79
N THR A 171 -7.65 -3.72 -12.06
CA THR A 171 -9.00 -3.98 -11.52
C THR A 171 -9.10 -3.72 -10.02
N GLY A 172 -7.96 -3.63 -9.33
CA GLY A 172 -7.88 -3.41 -7.89
C GLY A 172 -8.21 -1.98 -7.47
N THR A 173 -8.46 -1.81 -6.18
CA THR A 173 -8.67 -0.49 -5.57
C THR A 173 -7.33 0.16 -5.27
N THR A 174 -7.12 1.39 -5.75
CA THR A 174 -5.96 2.22 -5.40
C THR A 174 -6.41 3.33 -4.47
N VAL A 175 -5.77 3.47 -3.32
CA VAL A 175 -6.01 4.54 -2.34
C VAL A 175 -4.72 5.29 -2.11
N VAL A 176 -4.75 6.61 -2.27
CA VAL A 176 -3.68 7.52 -1.85
C VAL A 176 -4.27 8.48 -0.83
N SER A 177 -3.74 8.49 0.40
CA SER A 177 -4.20 9.37 1.47
C SER A 177 -3.07 10.19 2.06
N GLY A 178 -3.34 11.46 2.35
CA GLY A 178 -2.34 12.38 2.90
C GLY A 178 -2.62 13.84 2.52
N LEU A 179 -1.57 14.63 2.35
CA LEU A 179 -1.65 15.99 1.81
C LEU A 179 -1.14 15.98 0.37
N VAL A 180 -2.05 16.22 -0.58
CA VAL A 180 -1.74 16.27 -2.01
C VAL A 180 -2.10 17.65 -2.55
N GLN A 181 -1.12 18.39 -3.07
CA GLN A 181 -1.41 19.72 -3.63
C GLN A 181 -1.95 19.62 -5.05
N ASN A 182 -1.24 18.93 -5.94
CA ASN A 182 -1.67 18.72 -7.32
C ASN A 182 -1.70 17.21 -7.62
N ALA A 183 -2.75 16.76 -8.30
CA ALA A 183 -2.90 15.38 -8.73
C ALA A 183 -3.14 15.30 -10.24
N THR A 184 -2.44 14.41 -10.93
CA THR A 184 -2.79 13.94 -12.26
C THR A 184 -3.25 12.49 -12.13
N VAL A 185 -4.48 12.18 -12.49
CA VAL A 185 -5.08 10.86 -12.30
C VAL A 185 -5.56 10.33 -13.65
N ARG A 186 -4.99 9.21 -14.09
CA ARG A 186 -5.41 8.50 -15.31
C ARG A 186 -5.99 7.15 -14.92
N ALA A 187 -7.27 6.95 -15.19
CA ALA A 187 -7.99 5.71 -14.91
C ALA A 187 -8.51 5.10 -16.21
N SER A 188 -7.86 4.03 -16.67
CA SER A 188 -8.26 3.26 -17.85
C SER A 188 -8.76 1.86 -17.50
N GLY A 189 -8.56 1.42 -16.26
CA GLY A 189 -9.01 0.11 -15.77
C GLY A 189 -10.48 0.09 -15.32
N THR A 190 -10.81 -0.98 -14.58
CA THR A 190 -12.14 -1.18 -13.98
C THR A 190 -12.14 -0.90 -12.48
N GLY A 191 -10.95 -0.79 -11.86
CA GLY A 191 -10.79 -0.55 -10.44
C GLY A 191 -11.16 0.87 -10.00
N ALA A 192 -11.35 1.04 -8.69
CA ALA A 192 -11.64 2.33 -8.09
C ALA A 192 -10.34 3.05 -7.68
N VAL A 193 -10.32 4.37 -7.84
CA VAL A 193 -9.19 5.22 -7.41
C VAL A 193 -9.67 6.22 -6.36
N TYR A 194 -9.04 6.26 -5.21
CA TYR A 194 -9.32 7.19 -4.14
C TYR A 194 -8.11 8.09 -3.91
N VAL A 195 -8.32 9.40 -3.96
CA VAL A 195 -7.34 10.41 -3.54
C VAL A 195 -7.94 11.18 -2.38
N ALA A 196 -7.37 11.00 -1.19
CA ALA A 196 -7.83 11.63 0.03
C ALA A 196 -6.86 12.72 0.50
N GLY A 197 -7.40 13.91 0.72
CA GLY A 197 -6.68 15.10 1.17
C GLY A 197 -6.09 15.96 0.04
N LEU A 198 -6.84 16.09 -1.06
CA LEU A 198 -6.51 17.04 -2.14
C LEU A 198 -6.70 18.49 -1.64
N THR A 199 -5.70 19.34 -1.81
CA THR A 199 -5.75 20.74 -1.38
C THR A 199 -5.79 21.75 -2.52
N GLY A 200 -5.29 21.37 -3.71
CA GLY A 200 -5.23 22.22 -4.90
C GLY A 200 -5.97 21.61 -6.09
N ASN A 201 -5.25 21.31 -7.18
CA ASN A 201 -5.85 20.94 -8.46
C ASN A 201 -5.75 19.44 -8.75
N ALA A 202 -6.79 18.88 -9.38
CA ALA A 202 -6.74 17.54 -9.96
C ALA A 202 -7.04 17.58 -11.46
N ALA A 203 -6.11 17.07 -12.26
CA ALA A 203 -6.31 16.78 -13.68
C ALA A 203 -6.67 15.30 -13.83
N VAL A 204 -7.87 14.99 -14.31
CA VAL A 204 -8.38 13.61 -14.42
C VAL A 204 -8.57 13.18 -15.87
N THR A 205 -8.25 11.94 -16.18
CA THR A 205 -8.53 11.31 -17.48
C THR A 205 -9.14 9.95 -17.25
N LEU A 206 -10.36 9.73 -17.78
CA LEU A 206 -11.11 8.49 -17.57
C LEU A 206 -11.45 7.85 -18.92
N SER A 207 -10.83 6.72 -19.23
CA SER A 207 -11.15 5.93 -20.44
C SER A 207 -11.75 4.56 -20.12
N GLY A 208 -11.70 4.12 -18.86
CA GLY A 208 -12.25 2.84 -18.41
C GLY A 208 -13.67 2.93 -17.83
N THR A 209 -14.04 1.89 -17.08
CA THR A 209 -15.31 1.81 -16.35
C THR A 209 -15.16 2.13 -14.86
N GLY A 210 -13.92 2.16 -14.36
CA GLY A 210 -13.58 2.51 -12.99
C GLY A 210 -13.96 3.95 -12.63
N SER A 211 -14.23 4.19 -11.36
CA SER A 211 -14.57 5.52 -10.83
C SER A 211 -13.41 6.12 -10.03
N ILE A 212 -13.33 7.44 -10.06
CA ILE A 212 -12.36 8.23 -9.28
C ILE A 212 -13.11 8.93 -8.15
N TYR A 213 -12.57 8.87 -6.95
CA TYR A 213 -13.10 9.49 -5.75
C TYR A 213 -12.07 10.48 -5.22
N ILE A 214 -12.39 11.77 -5.26
CA ILE A 214 -11.53 12.86 -4.82
C ILE A 214 -12.10 13.45 -3.52
N ASN A 215 -11.49 13.12 -2.40
CA ASN A 215 -11.79 13.74 -1.12
C ASN A 215 -10.88 14.96 -0.92
N SER A 216 -11.46 16.15 -1.11
CA SER A 216 -10.76 17.43 -0.97
C SER A 216 -10.74 17.93 0.47
N SER A 217 -9.63 18.49 0.91
CA SER A 217 -9.48 19.17 2.21
C SER A 217 -9.91 20.64 2.16
N THR A 218 -10.17 21.19 0.97
CA THR A 218 -10.52 22.59 0.76
C THR A 218 -11.72 22.73 -0.18
N ALA A 219 -12.50 23.79 0.01
CA ALA A 219 -13.58 24.15 -0.91
C ALA A 219 -13.07 24.83 -2.20
N SER A 220 -11.78 25.18 -2.26
CA SER A 220 -11.13 25.79 -3.42
C SER A 220 -10.53 24.76 -4.38
N ALA A 221 -10.60 23.46 -4.07
CA ALA A 221 -10.07 22.42 -4.94
C ALA A 221 -10.76 22.46 -6.32
N ALA A 222 -9.98 22.33 -7.38
CA ALA A 222 -10.48 22.36 -8.75
C ALA A 222 -10.14 21.06 -9.48
N ILE A 223 -11.18 20.33 -9.89
CA ILE A 223 -11.07 19.07 -10.62
C ILE A 223 -11.44 19.37 -12.07
N SER A 224 -10.54 19.06 -13.00
CA SER A 224 -10.75 19.27 -14.44
C SER A 224 -10.26 18.07 -15.22
N GLY A 225 -10.81 17.83 -16.41
CA GLY A 225 -10.36 16.69 -17.19
C GLY A 225 -11.25 16.28 -18.34
N SER A 226 -11.01 15.07 -18.82
CA SER A 226 -11.79 14.45 -19.90
C SER A 226 -12.14 13.00 -19.59
N SER A 227 -13.24 12.53 -20.18
CA SER A 227 -13.73 11.17 -20.05
C SER A 227 -14.28 10.66 -21.38
N THR A 228 -13.76 9.50 -21.81
CA THR A 228 -14.30 8.72 -22.93
C THR A 228 -14.95 7.41 -22.46
N GLY A 229 -14.71 7.02 -21.21
CA GLY A 229 -15.27 5.83 -20.59
C GLY A 229 -16.61 6.06 -19.89
N THR A 230 -17.15 5.03 -19.25
CA THR A 230 -18.42 5.10 -18.49
C THR A 230 -18.23 5.43 -17.02
N GLY A 231 -16.98 5.44 -16.54
CA GLY A 231 -16.62 5.84 -15.18
C GLY A 231 -17.06 7.26 -14.83
N LYS A 232 -17.12 7.53 -13.52
CA LYS A 232 -17.51 8.81 -12.94
C LYS A 232 -16.45 9.35 -12.00
N VAL A 233 -16.54 10.65 -11.72
CA VAL A 233 -15.72 11.35 -10.74
C VAL A 233 -16.63 11.80 -9.60
N PHE A 234 -16.43 11.19 -8.44
CA PHE A 234 -17.06 11.58 -7.19
C PHE A 234 -16.13 12.53 -6.44
N TYR A 235 -16.68 13.61 -5.91
CA TYR A 235 -15.87 14.59 -5.16
C TYR A 235 -16.62 15.10 -3.92
N SER A 236 -15.89 15.40 -2.84
CA SER A 236 -16.50 15.86 -1.58
C SER A 236 -16.70 17.38 -1.53
N ALA A 237 -15.74 18.15 -2.03
CA ALA A 237 -15.73 19.61 -2.02
C ALA A 237 -14.92 20.17 -3.19
N GLY A 238 -15.17 21.43 -3.55
CA GLY A 238 -14.54 22.10 -4.67
C GLY A 238 -15.44 22.21 -5.90
N SER A 239 -14.80 22.41 -7.06
CA SER A 239 -15.45 22.44 -8.37
C SER A 239 -15.00 21.24 -9.21
N CYS A 240 -15.88 20.74 -10.08
CA CYS A 240 -15.58 19.64 -10.99
C CYS A 240 -16.08 19.96 -12.40
N GLN A 241 -15.16 19.95 -13.37
CA GLN A 241 -15.39 20.25 -14.78
C GLN A 241 -14.72 19.17 -15.65
N VAL A 242 -15.39 18.03 -15.82
CA VAL A 242 -14.90 16.91 -16.63
C VAL A 242 -15.68 16.82 -17.93
N GLN A 243 -15.00 17.06 -19.04
CA GLN A 243 -15.57 16.96 -20.38
C GLN A 243 -15.81 15.49 -20.74
N SER A 244 -16.93 15.18 -21.38
CA SER A 244 -17.32 13.80 -21.68
C SER A 244 -17.72 13.65 -23.13
N SER A 245 -17.24 12.61 -23.80
CA SER A 245 -17.74 12.20 -25.11
C SER A 245 -18.93 11.22 -25.02
N THR A 246 -19.22 10.67 -23.84
CA THR A 246 -20.36 9.76 -23.65
C THR A 246 -21.67 10.54 -23.45
N PRO A 247 -22.80 10.11 -24.03
CA PRO A 247 -24.08 10.83 -23.91
C PRO A 247 -24.56 10.95 -22.46
N GLU A 248 -24.69 12.17 -21.98
CA GLU A 248 -25.04 12.46 -20.58
C GLU A 248 -26.47 12.00 -20.23
N TRP A 249 -27.40 12.00 -21.19
CA TRP A 249 -28.77 11.52 -20.97
C TRP A 249 -28.86 10.02 -20.66
N ILE A 250 -27.85 9.22 -21.01
CA ILE A 250 -27.77 7.79 -20.68
C ILE A 250 -27.03 7.57 -19.36
N PHE A 251 -25.86 8.21 -19.20
CA PHE A 251 -24.92 7.89 -18.12
C PHE A 251 -24.94 8.87 -16.94
N GLY A 252 -25.69 9.97 -17.07
CA GLY A 252 -25.72 11.08 -16.13
C GLY A 252 -24.43 11.91 -16.13
N PRO A 253 -24.34 12.92 -15.24
CA PRO A 253 -23.18 13.80 -15.16
C PRO A 253 -21.93 13.03 -14.73
N LYS A 254 -20.77 13.44 -15.28
CA LYS A 254 -19.47 12.85 -14.90
C LYS A 254 -19.04 13.22 -13.51
N CYS A 255 -19.35 14.45 -13.10
CA CYS A 255 -19.06 14.95 -11.77
C CYS A 255 -20.26 14.71 -10.86
N GLN A 256 -20.05 14.02 -9.74
CA GLN A 256 -21.07 13.80 -8.71
C GLN A 256 -20.53 14.22 -7.35
N GLN A 257 -21.14 15.25 -6.75
CA GLN A 257 -20.73 15.72 -5.43
C GLN A 257 -21.41 14.90 -4.33
N GLY A 258 -20.67 14.51 -3.30
CA GLY A 258 -21.24 13.81 -2.14
C GLY A 258 -20.20 13.40 -1.09
N PRO A 259 -20.65 12.84 0.04
CA PRO A 259 -19.73 12.29 1.03
C PRO A 259 -18.93 11.15 0.41
N ILE A 260 -17.63 11.13 0.71
CA ILE A 260 -16.72 10.06 0.26
C ILE A 260 -16.24 9.31 1.48
N THR A 261 -16.55 8.02 1.52
CA THR A 261 -15.98 7.07 2.47
C THR A 261 -14.75 6.44 1.83
N ILE A 262 -13.59 6.64 2.45
CA ILE A 262 -12.36 5.99 2.03
C ILE A 262 -12.44 4.51 2.48
N PRO A 263 -12.25 3.53 1.57
CA PRO A 263 -12.31 2.13 1.94
C PRO A 263 -11.18 1.79 2.93
N ASP A 264 -11.41 0.77 3.76
CA ASP A 264 -10.37 0.25 4.64
C ASP A 264 -9.19 -0.26 3.79
N THR A 265 -8.00 0.25 4.09
CA THR A 265 -6.74 -0.12 3.44
C THR A 265 -5.93 -1.10 4.28
N SER A 266 -6.50 -1.62 5.38
CA SER A 266 -5.89 -2.71 6.13
C SER A 266 -5.67 -3.91 5.20
N ALA A 267 -4.48 -4.51 5.31
CA ALA A 267 -4.12 -5.71 4.57
C ALA A 267 -3.64 -6.75 5.57
N THR A 268 -3.84 -8.03 5.24
CA THR A 268 -3.20 -9.12 5.96
C THR A 268 -2.00 -9.62 5.18
N TRP A 269 -1.00 -10.11 5.90
CA TRP A 269 0.09 -10.83 5.29
C TRP A 269 -0.42 -12.09 4.59
N THR A 270 0.20 -12.45 3.47
CA THR A 270 -0.21 -13.65 2.74
C THR A 270 0.05 -14.88 3.58
N CYS A 271 -0.94 -15.76 3.65
CA CYS A 271 -0.95 -16.96 4.49
C CYS A 271 -1.34 -18.17 3.65
N GLY A 272 -0.38 -19.03 3.35
CA GLY A 272 -0.57 -20.17 2.47
C GLY A 272 -0.67 -19.77 0.99
N LEU A 273 0.34 -20.09 0.21
CA LEU A 273 0.46 -19.68 -1.18
C LEU A 273 1.18 -20.76 -1.99
N GLU A 274 0.59 -21.12 -3.12
CA GLU A 274 1.22 -21.92 -4.16
C GLU A 274 1.35 -21.07 -5.42
N VAL A 275 2.58 -20.94 -5.89
CA VAL A 275 2.95 -20.25 -7.11
C VAL A 275 3.57 -21.26 -8.05
N THR A 276 2.99 -21.38 -9.24
CA THR A 276 3.60 -22.12 -10.34
C THR A 276 4.14 -21.13 -11.38
N GLY A 277 5.32 -21.39 -11.94
CA GLY A 277 5.96 -20.50 -12.92
C GLY A 277 6.61 -19.25 -12.31
N ARG A 278 6.81 -18.21 -13.12
CA ARG A 278 7.50 -16.96 -12.72
C ARG A 278 6.52 -15.78 -12.74
N TYR A 279 6.56 -14.99 -11.68
CA TYR A 279 5.93 -13.68 -11.57
C TYR A 279 6.98 -12.60 -11.80
N ALA A 280 6.99 -12.06 -13.03
CA ALA A 280 7.96 -11.09 -13.49
C ALA A 280 7.29 -9.81 -13.99
N CYS A 281 7.94 -8.66 -13.80
CA CYS A 281 7.42 -7.40 -14.31
C CYS A 281 7.44 -7.34 -15.85
N SER A 282 8.31 -8.10 -16.51
CA SER A 282 8.41 -8.20 -17.97
C SER A 282 7.37 -9.10 -18.63
N GLY A 283 6.44 -9.67 -17.85
CA GLY A 283 5.42 -10.60 -18.35
C GLY A 283 5.82 -12.05 -18.10
N GLY A 284 5.41 -12.59 -16.95
CA GLY A 284 5.57 -13.99 -16.59
C GLY A 284 4.28 -14.80 -16.81
N SER A 285 4.41 -16.11 -17.00
CA SER A 285 3.28 -17.04 -17.17
C SER A 285 2.86 -17.71 -15.84
N GLY A 286 3.22 -17.10 -14.71
CA GLY A 286 2.97 -17.67 -13.41
C GLY A 286 1.49 -17.68 -13.03
N THR A 287 1.08 -18.67 -12.25
CA THR A 287 -0.24 -18.68 -11.59
C THR A 287 -0.04 -18.75 -10.08
N ALA A 288 -0.94 -18.12 -9.33
CA ALA A 288 -0.88 -18.11 -7.87
C ALA A 288 -2.26 -18.47 -7.33
N GLN A 289 -2.27 -19.38 -6.35
CA GLN A 289 -3.48 -19.81 -5.68
C GLN A 289 -3.21 -19.89 -4.17
N ASN A 290 -4.19 -19.47 -3.37
CA ASN A 290 -4.11 -19.69 -1.94
C ASN A 290 -4.25 -21.19 -1.68
N THR A 291 -3.31 -21.75 -0.91
CA THR A 291 -3.37 -23.15 -0.46
C THR A 291 -4.28 -23.27 0.75
N ASP A 292 -4.56 -24.50 1.18
CA ASP A 292 -5.12 -24.75 2.51
C ASP A 292 -4.15 -24.22 3.60
N SER A 293 -4.46 -23.03 4.12
CA SER A 293 -3.70 -22.31 5.14
C SER A 293 -4.04 -22.79 6.56
N ALA A 294 -4.58 -24.01 6.73
CA ALA A 294 -4.85 -24.58 8.05
C ALA A 294 -3.61 -24.51 8.94
N GLY A 295 -3.66 -23.65 9.97
CA GLY A 295 -2.55 -23.39 10.89
C GLY A 295 -1.77 -22.09 10.65
N CYS A 296 -2.03 -21.35 9.58
CA CYS A 296 -1.47 -20.00 9.38
C CYS A 296 -2.29 -18.96 10.14
N THR A 297 -1.66 -18.28 11.08
CA THR A 297 -2.32 -17.19 11.82
C THR A 297 -2.37 -15.95 10.93
N GLN A 298 -3.57 -15.56 10.48
CA GLN A 298 -3.73 -14.31 9.73
C GLN A 298 -3.31 -13.13 10.60
N GLU A 299 -2.27 -12.41 10.15
CA GLU A 299 -1.74 -11.24 10.83
C GLU A 299 -1.94 -10.01 9.95
N THR A 300 -2.50 -8.95 10.54
CA THR A 300 -2.65 -7.66 9.88
C THR A 300 -1.29 -7.01 9.69
N VAL A 301 -1.04 -6.44 8.51
CA VAL A 301 0.12 -5.59 8.25
C VAL A 301 0.06 -4.40 9.19
N THR A 302 1.06 -4.30 10.08
CA THR A 302 1.23 -3.17 10.99
C THR A 302 2.49 -2.40 10.61
N PHE A 303 2.45 -1.09 10.79
CA PHE A 303 3.56 -0.18 10.59
C PHE A 303 3.47 0.93 11.64
N PRO A 304 4.59 1.51 12.06
CA PRO A 304 4.57 2.57 13.06
C PRO A 304 3.74 3.75 12.55
N THR A 305 2.82 4.23 13.37
CA THR A 305 2.06 5.46 13.08
C THR A 305 3.04 6.62 12.96
N ALA A 306 3.10 7.24 11.78
CA ALA A 306 3.90 8.45 11.58
C ALA A 306 3.49 9.51 12.60
N GLY A 307 4.43 9.89 13.48
CA GLY A 307 4.18 10.80 14.61
C GLY A 307 4.50 10.23 16.00
N SER A 308 4.88 8.95 16.12
CA SER A 308 5.39 8.40 17.39
C SER A 308 6.90 8.63 17.54
N VAL A 309 7.32 9.89 17.60
CA VAL A 309 8.43 10.22 18.49
C VAL A 309 7.88 10.00 19.88
N SER A 310 8.47 9.07 20.62
CA SER A 310 8.11 8.74 21.99
C SER A 310 7.81 10.02 22.77
N SER A 311 6.53 10.31 23.01
CA SER A 311 6.18 11.12 24.15
C SER A 311 6.60 10.27 25.34
N TYR A 312 7.75 10.60 25.93
CA TYR A 312 8.04 10.17 27.29
C TYR A 312 6.74 10.35 28.07
N SER A 313 6.21 9.25 28.58
CA SER A 313 5.11 9.31 29.53
C SER A 313 5.63 10.10 30.72
N LEU A 314 5.25 11.37 30.81
CA LEU A 314 5.21 12.03 32.10
C LEU A 314 4.08 11.34 32.85
N VAL A 315 4.47 10.27 33.55
CA VAL A 315 3.71 9.75 34.68
C VAL A 315 3.48 10.94 35.58
N ASP A 316 2.20 11.25 35.84
CA ASP A 316 1.78 12.11 36.92
C ASP A 316 2.47 11.66 38.22
N ARG A 317 3.54 12.37 38.59
CA ARG A 317 4.03 12.45 39.96
C ARG A 317 4.31 13.92 40.24
N PRO A 318 3.83 14.46 41.38
CA PRO A 318 4.14 15.83 41.77
C PRO A 318 5.65 16.05 41.78
N VAL A 319 6.11 17.04 41.04
CA VAL A 319 7.50 17.49 41.05
C VAL A 319 7.74 18.22 42.36
N GLY A 320 8.36 17.51 43.29
CA GLY A 320 8.84 18.04 44.55
C GLY A 320 9.37 16.87 45.37
N ASP A 321 10.55 16.35 44.98
CA ASP A 321 11.44 15.53 45.84
C ASP A 321 12.73 15.06 45.13
N ALA A 322 12.90 15.30 43.83
CA ALA A 322 14.09 14.85 43.08
C ALA A 322 15.26 15.87 43.02
N LEU A 323 15.28 16.90 43.87
CA LEU A 323 16.40 17.88 43.90
C LEU A 323 17.00 18.16 45.28
N GLY A 324 16.62 17.43 46.34
CA GLY A 324 17.40 17.45 47.59
C GLY A 324 17.66 18.85 48.18
N LEU A 325 16.76 19.81 47.97
CA LEU A 325 16.82 21.10 48.64
C LEU A 325 15.87 21.07 49.82
N GLY A 326 16.41 20.63 50.95
CA GLY A 326 15.76 20.75 52.24
C GLY A 326 15.46 22.21 52.58
N SER A 327 14.25 22.38 53.11
CA SER A 327 13.80 23.41 54.03
C SER A 327 14.86 24.43 54.49
N ASN A 328 14.59 25.70 54.22
CA ASN A 328 14.84 26.72 55.22
C ASN A 328 13.66 27.70 55.30
N ALA A 329 13.06 27.73 56.47
CA ALA A 329 12.09 28.72 56.88
C ALA A 329 12.75 30.11 56.87
N ASN A 330 12.03 31.14 56.40
CA ASN A 330 11.79 32.28 57.30
C ASN A 330 10.59 33.11 56.87
N GLN A 331 9.91 33.62 57.91
CA GLN A 331 8.74 34.45 57.91
C GLN A 331 9.02 35.87 57.38
N GLY A 332 7.96 36.56 56.94
CA GLY A 332 7.99 38.03 56.82
C GLY A 332 6.92 38.64 55.91
N SER A 333 5.67 38.67 56.36
CA SER A 333 4.75 39.79 56.06
C SER A 333 5.19 41.03 56.90
N PRO A 334 4.72 42.29 56.70
CA PRO A 334 3.43 42.69 56.12
C PRO A 334 3.37 44.03 55.34
N GLY A 335 2.16 44.34 54.82
CA GLY A 335 1.64 45.70 54.58
C GLY A 335 1.96 46.28 53.20
N GLY A 336 1.06 46.94 52.46
CA GLY A 336 -0.23 47.55 52.74
C GLY A 336 -0.37 48.75 51.80
N GLY A 337 -1.59 49.11 51.37
CA GLY A 337 -1.87 50.48 50.91
C GLY A 337 -2.22 50.67 49.43
N ARG A 338 -3.51 50.95 49.24
CA ARG A 338 -4.20 51.67 48.14
C ARG A 338 -3.40 52.79 47.47
N GLY A 339 -3.71 53.06 46.19
CA GLY A 339 -3.51 54.41 45.63
C GLY A 339 -3.63 54.52 44.11
N SER A 340 -4.70 55.18 43.67
CA SER A 340 -5.06 55.54 42.29
C SER A 340 -4.17 56.65 41.69
N THR A 341 -4.37 56.90 40.38
CA THR A 341 -3.92 58.00 39.47
C THR A 341 -2.72 57.62 38.59
N GLY A 342 -2.70 57.83 37.27
CA GLY A 342 -3.52 58.66 36.40
C GLY A 342 -2.61 59.63 35.65
N GLN A 343 -2.51 59.47 34.32
CA GLN A 343 -1.86 60.37 33.32
C GLN A 343 -0.34 60.54 33.47
N GLY A 344 0.48 60.66 32.42
CA GLY A 344 0.28 60.82 30.99
C GLY A 344 1.58 61.41 30.39
N SER A 345 1.75 61.22 29.08
CA SER A 345 2.74 61.87 28.18
C SER A 345 4.22 61.48 28.26
N GLY A 346 4.68 60.87 27.16
CA GLY A 346 5.45 61.67 26.20
C GLY A 346 6.69 61.02 25.57
N ILE A 347 6.65 60.89 24.23
CA ILE A 347 7.72 61.21 23.26
C ILE A 347 8.96 60.28 23.30
N GLY A 348 9.54 59.71 22.22
CA GLY A 348 9.44 59.84 20.76
C GLY A 348 10.70 59.23 20.11
N GLY A 349 10.66 59.01 18.78
CA GLY A 349 11.82 58.70 17.90
C GLY A 349 12.06 57.19 17.66
N SER A 350 11.80 56.56 16.49
CA SER A 350 12.32 56.82 15.11
C SER A 350 13.86 56.83 15.08
N GLY A 351 14.60 56.11 14.24
CA GLY A 351 14.32 55.28 13.08
C GLY A 351 15.66 54.82 12.45
N SER A 352 15.55 53.95 11.45
CA SER A 352 16.59 53.24 10.68
C SER A 352 17.78 54.04 10.14
N GLY A 353 18.89 53.33 9.88
CA GLY A 353 19.94 53.73 8.96
C GLY A 353 20.65 52.52 8.34
N ASN A 354 20.29 52.19 7.10
CA ASN A 354 20.88 51.15 6.25
C ASN A 354 21.99 51.79 5.41
N GLY A 355 23.19 51.21 5.39
CA GLY A 355 24.34 51.72 4.63
C GLY A 355 24.65 50.83 3.42
N ASN A 356 24.55 51.41 2.23
CA ASN A 356 24.91 50.83 0.94
C ASN A 356 26.22 51.46 0.46
N PHE A 357 27.18 50.67 -0.03
CA PHE A 357 28.38 51.15 -0.73
C PHE A 357 28.52 50.42 -2.08
N ASN A 358 28.56 51.23 -3.15
CA ASN A 358 29.15 50.92 -4.47
C ASN A 358 30.61 50.45 -4.29
N GLY A 359 31.24 49.67 -5.15
CA GLY A 359 31.03 49.34 -6.56
C GLY A 359 32.43 49.22 -7.18
N ASP A 360 32.63 48.32 -8.15
CA ASP A 360 33.75 48.37 -9.09
C ASP A 360 33.41 47.52 -10.32
N GLY A 361 33.78 48.03 -11.48
CA GLY A 361 33.30 47.57 -12.78
C GLY A 361 34.33 46.85 -13.66
N ASN A 362 33.79 46.52 -14.84
CA ASN A 362 34.41 46.37 -16.14
C ASN A 362 35.14 45.05 -16.50
N GLY A 363 34.71 44.47 -17.63
CA GLY A 363 35.37 43.34 -18.28
C GLY A 363 34.49 42.71 -19.36
N GLY A 364 34.61 43.20 -20.59
CA GLY A 364 33.86 42.72 -21.76
C GLY A 364 34.27 41.33 -22.26
N GLY A 365 33.41 40.75 -23.11
CA GLY A 365 33.67 39.47 -23.77
C GLY A 365 32.52 39.02 -24.66
N ASN A 366 32.55 39.46 -25.91
CA ASN A 366 31.68 39.04 -27.01
C ASN A 366 32.06 37.62 -27.46
N SER A 367 31.10 36.70 -27.66
CA SER A 367 31.31 35.57 -28.58
C SER A 367 29.98 35.05 -29.14
N ARG A 368 29.84 35.21 -30.46
CA ARG A 368 28.88 34.57 -31.35
C ARG A 368 29.54 33.32 -31.95
N ASN A 369 28.85 32.18 -31.92
CA ASN A 369 28.81 31.06 -32.89
C ASN A 369 28.47 29.77 -32.12
N GLY A 370 27.74 28.80 -32.66
CA GLY A 370 27.33 28.60 -34.03
C GLY A 370 26.29 27.51 -34.13
N ASN A 371 25.55 27.62 -35.23
CA ASN A 371 24.51 26.74 -35.73
C ASN A 371 25.08 25.36 -36.10
N GLY A 372 24.38 24.28 -35.77
CA GLY A 372 24.74 22.91 -36.13
C GLY A 372 23.48 22.11 -36.42
N GLY A 373 22.99 22.22 -37.66
CA GLY A 373 21.91 21.38 -38.18
C GLY A 373 22.40 19.96 -38.44
N SER A 374 21.51 18.99 -38.27
CA SER A 374 21.66 17.62 -38.78
C SER A 374 20.31 17.19 -39.32
N SER A 375 20.30 16.92 -40.62
CA SER A 375 19.15 16.53 -41.41
C SER A 375 19.09 15.02 -41.61
N MET A 376 17.86 14.54 -41.80
CA MET A 376 17.45 13.39 -42.63
C MET A 376 17.74 11.95 -42.14
N GLY A 377 16.63 11.21 -42.06
CA GLY A 377 16.57 9.76 -41.97
C GLY A 377 15.12 9.28 -42.03
N GLN A 378 14.38 9.66 -43.09
CA GLN A 378 13.08 9.05 -43.43
C GLN A 378 13.33 7.70 -44.08
N GLY A 379 12.91 6.61 -43.43
CA GLY A 379 12.81 5.29 -44.03
C GLY A 379 11.35 5.02 -44.40
N ASN A 380 11.03 5.16 -45.69
CA ASN A 380 9.76 4.75 -46.28
C ASN A 380 10.03 3.49 -47.11
N GLY A 381 9.31 2.40 -46.84
CA GLY A 381 9.42 1.13 -47.57
C GLY A 381 8.05 0.51 -47.76
N GLN A 382 7.41 0.83 -48.88
CA GLN A 382 6.29 0.07 -49.46
C GLN A 382 6.81 -1.00 -50.44
N ASN A 383 5.94 -1.99 -50.69
CA ASN A 383 5.82 -2.93 -51.83
C ASN A 383 6.05 -4.39 -51.39
N SER A 384 5.24 -5.42 -51.70
CA SER A 384 4.14 -5.68 -52.65
C SER A 384 3.33 -6.86 -52.04
N GLY A 385 1.99 -6.92 -52.09
CA GLY A 385 1.23 -7.30 -53.27
C GLY A 385 1.16 -8.83 -53.43
N ASN A 386 0.12 -9.50 -52.89
CA ASN A 386 -0.37 -10.74 -53.51
C ASN A 386 -1.89 -10.90 -53.36
N ASN A 387 -2.54 -11.06 -54.51
CA ASN A 387 -3.95 -11.31 -54.69
C ASN A 387 -4.31 -12.74 -54.28
N ASN A 388 -5.49 -12.94 -53.68
CA ASN A 388 -6.34 -14.04 -54.11
C ASN A 388 -7.82 -13.74 -53.86
N LEU A 389 -8.58 -13.79 -54.96
CA LEU A 389 -10.02 -13.58 -55.04
C LEU A 389 -10.75 -14.93 -55.15
N ALA A 390 -11.94 -14.96 -54.54
CA ALA A 390 -13.15 -15.71 -54.91
C ALA A 390 -13.36 -17.16 -54.39
N PRO A 391 -14.61 -17.70 -54.35
CA PRO A 391 -15.94 -17.03 -54.44
C PRO A 391 -17.05 -17.53 -53.47
N SER A 392 -18.13 -16.73 -53.44
CA SER A 392 -19.58 -17.07 -53.44
C SER A 392 -20.26 -17.79 -52.26
N GLY A 393 -21.45 -17.29 -51.89
CA GLY A 393 -22.44 -18.14 -51.21
C GLY A 393 -23.69 -17.49 -50.62
N ARG A 394 -24.47 -16.77 -51.45
CA ARG A 394 -25.90 -16.36 -51.29
C ARG A 394 -26.33 -15.44 -50.16
#